data_AF-A0A0C1H6R0-F1
#
_entry.id   AF-A0A0C1H6R0-F1
#
_cell.length_a   1.000
_cell.length_b   1.000
_cell.length_c   1.000
_cell.angle_alpha   90.00
_cell.angle_beta   90.00
_cell.angle_gamma   90.00
#
_symmetry.space_group_name_H-M   'P 1'
#
loop_
_entity.id
_entity.type
_entity.pdbx_description
1 polymer ?
#
loop_
_entity_poly.entity_id
_entity_poly.type
_entity_poly.pdbx_seq_one_letter_code
_entity_poly.pdbx_strand_id
1 'polypeptide(L)'
;MRLHGLDIARFLAFCGMVLVNFRIAAQVAPGADAISLFTNALEGRAAALFVVLAGIGLSLGRPDRAAIARRALFLFLAGLLNLTIFEADILHFYALYFLAALPFLTASGRVLLWAACGTLLAGLTGLLVLDYEAHWNWETLTYADFWTIEGFLRHSFFNGWHPVFPWAAFLFLGMRVGRLDLASRRVQVHLVIWGIAAAVLGALPQLFVQDPELIDLAATSAIPPGPFYIIAAAGSALAVTGLVLAIAPALDKAGLAEWLAAPGRQALSLYAAHILLGMGTLEAMGLLDGSLTTSRIFGFSLGFCALSMLLTWIWSIFFKRGPLEALMHWSTSFPR
;
A
#
# COMPACT_ATOMS: atom_id res chain seq x y z
N MET A 1 -19.85 2.16 14.71
CA MET A 1 -19.64 0.74 14.38
C MET A 1 -18.28 0.58 13.72
N ARG A 2 -17.49 -0.39 14.16
CA ARG A 2 -16.24 -0.75 13.48
C ARG A 2 -16.60 -1.59 12.26
N LEU A 3 -16.12 -1.21 11.08
CA LEU A 3 -16.40 -1.94 9.85
C LEU A 3 -15.33 -3.02 9.68
N HIS A 4 -15.63 -4.27 10.01
CA HIS A 4 -14.73 -5.41 9.79
C HIS A 4 -14.19 -5.43 8.36
N GLY A 5 -15.00 -5.02 7.38
CA GLY A 5 -14.58 -4.94 5.98
C GLY A 5 -13.33 -4.09 5.72
N LEU A 6 -13.09 -3.01 6.48
CA LEU A 6 -11.86 -2.21 6.30
C LEU A 6 -10.62 -2.94 6.82
N ASP A 7 -10.76 -3.65 7.93
CA ASP A 7 -9.67 -4.44 8.50
C ASP A 7 -9.39 -5.68 7.62
N ILE A 8 -10.43 -6.33 7.08
CA ILE A 8 -10.30 -7.43 6.10
C ILE A 8 -9.61 -6.93 4.81
N ALA A 9 -10.02 -5.79 4.27
CA ALA A 9 -9.39 -5.22 3.08
C ALA A 9 -7.90 -4.92 3.32
N ARG A 10 -7.54 -4.47 4.54
CA ARG A 10 -6.14 -4.26 4.93
C ARG A 10 -5.35 -5.57 4.99
N PHE A 11 -5.96 -6.66 5.45
CA PHE A 11 -5.32 -7.97 5.42
C PHE A 11 -5.14 -8.50 3.99
N LEU A 12 -6.12 -8.32 3.12
CA LEU A 12 -5.98 -8.69 1.70
C LEU A 12 -4.87 -7.89 1.00
N ALA A 13 -4.77 -6.60 1.29
CA ALA A 13 -3.67 -5.77 0.82
C ALA A 13 -2.31 -6.31 1.31
N PHE A 14 -2.25 -6.78 2.55
CA PHE A 14 -1.03 -7.38 3.12
C PHE A 14 -0.64 -8.66 2.43
N CYS A 15 -1.57 -9.58 2.21
CA CYS A 15 -1.30 -10.79 1.45
C CYS A 15 -0.76 -10.44 0.05
N GLY A 16 -1.39 -9.48 -0.64
CA GLY A 16 -0.91 -9.04 -1.95
C GLY A 16 0.52 -8.50 -1.94
N MET A 17 0.89 -7.71 -0.92
CA MET A 17 2.28 -7.25 -0.78
C MET A 17 3.25 -8.38 -0.50
N VAL A 18 2.89 -9.37 0.34
CA VAL A 18 3.74 -10.54 0.60
C VAL A 18 4.00 -11.32 -0.69
N LEU A 19 2.95 -11.61 -1.47
CA LEU A 19 3.06 -12.33 -2.73
C LEU A 19 4.03 -11.66 -3.71
N VAL A 20 3.98 -10.33 -3.80
CA VAL A 20 4.83 -9.54 -4.69
C VAL A 20 6.25 -9.45 -4.14
N ASN A 21 6.40 -9.05 -2.88
CA ASN A 21 7.71 -8.80 -2.26
C ASN A 21 8.54 -10.08 -2.16
N PHE A 22 7.94 -11.21 -1.80
CA PHE A 22 8.68 -12.48 -1.72
C PHE A 22 9.18 -12.91 -3.10
N ARG A 23 8.41 -12.70 -4.17
CA ARG A 23 8.85 -12.99 -5.53
C ARG A 23 10.02 -12.11 -5.95
N ILE A 24 9.92 -10.79 -5.71
CA ILE A 24 10.98 -9.82 -6.04
C ILE A 24 12.25 -10.13 -5.24
N ALA A 25 12.13 -10.33 -3.92
CA ALA A 25 13.25 -10.67 -3.05
C ALA A 25 13.91 -11.99 -3.43
N ALA A 26 13.13 -12.98 -3.87
CA ALA A 26 13.64 -14.26 -4.34
C ALA A 26 14.23 -14.21 -5.76
N GLN A 27 14.25 -13.04 -6.40
CA GLN A 27 14.76 -12.82 -7.77
C GLN A 27 14.09 -13.72 -8.82
N VAL A 28 12.82 -14.08 -8.59
CA VAL A 28 12.07 -14.96 -9.50
C VAL A 28 11.42 -14.11 -10.60
N ALA A 29 11.93 -14.25 -11.83
CA ALA A 29 11.38 -13.55 -12.98
C ALA A 29 9.91 -13.96 -13.24
N PRO A 30 9.02 -13.01 -13.58
CA PRO A 30 7.65 -13.32 -13.92
C PRO A 30 7.57 -14.09 -15.26
N GLY A 31 6.77 -15.15 -15.29
CA GLY A 31 6.43 -15.90 -16.49
C GLY A 31 5.08 -15.51 -17.11
N ALA A 32 4.67 -16.24 -18.15
CA ALA A 32 3.35 -16.13 -18.77
C ALA A 32 2.28 -17.02 -18.10
N ASP A 33 2.63 -17.73 -17.04
CA ASP A 33 1.72 -18.61 -16.32
C ASP A 33 0.72 -17.83 -15.46
N ALA A 34 -0.38 -18.48 -15.08
CA ALA A 34 -1.46 -17.85 -14.32
C ALA A 34 -1.01 -17.27 -12.96
N ILE A 35 -0.02 -17.88 -12.30
CA ILE A 35 0.49 -17.42 -11.00
C ILE A 35 1.29 -16.13 -11.19
N SER A 36 2.14 -16.09 -12.21
CA SER A 36 2.89 -14.88 -12.57
C SER A 36 1.96 -13.74 -12.96
N LEU A 37 0.97 -13.99 -13.83
CA LEU A 37 -0.03 -12.98 -14.22
C LEU A 37 -0.82 -12.45 -13.02
N PHE A 38 -1.25 -13.35 -12.13
CA PHE A 38 -1.95 -12.95 -10.91
C PHE A 38 -1.06 -12.12 -9.98
N THR A 39 0.20 -12.53 -9.76
CA THR A 39 1.14 -11.80 -8.90
C THR A 39 1.50 -10.43 -9.49
N ASN A 40 1.72 -10.35 -10.81
CA ASN A 40 1.92 -9.09 -11.53
C ASN A 40 0.72 -8.14 -11.40
N ALA A 41 -0.51 -8.69 -11.44
CA ALA A 41 -1.70 -7.89 -11.25
C ALA A 41 -1.83 -7.31 -9.83
N LEU A 42 -1.08 -7.81 -8.84
CA LEU A 42 -1.05 -7.27 -7.48
C LEU A 42 0.06 -6.24 -7.26
N GLU A 43 1.08 -6.25 -8.12
CA GLU A 43 2.25 -5.39 -8.02
C GLU A 43 1.87 -3.91 -8.05
N GLY A 44 2.32 -3.18 -7.02
CA GLY A 44 1.92 -1.81 -6.71
C GLY A 44 0.46 -1.63 -6.28
N ARG A 45 -0.50 -2.40 -6.81
CA ARG A 45 -1.94 -2.25 -6.51
C ARG A 45 -2.28 -2.67 -5.08
N ALA A 46 -1.59 -3.67 -4.53
CA ALA A 46 -1.72 -4.07 -3.13
C ALA A 46 -1.28 -2.94 -2.18
N ALA A 47 -0.15 -2.28 -2.47
CA ALA A 47 0.31 -1.11 -1.74
C ALA A 47 -0.64 0.08 -1.90
N ALA A 48 -1.16 0.34 -3.10
CA ALA A 48 -2.14 1.41 -3.35
C ALA A 48 -3.42 1.23 -2.53
N LEU A 49 -3.96 0.00 -2.43
CA LEU A 49 -5.09 -0.32 -1.56
C LEU A 49 -4.78 0.03 -0.09
N PHE A 50 -3.57 -0.28 0.35
CA PHE A 50 -3.08 0.05 1.68
C PHE A 50 -3.08 1.56 1.94
N VAL A 51 -2.61 2.37 0.98
CA VAL A 51 -2.55 3.84 1.11
C VAL A 51 -3.96 4.45 1.08
N VAL A 52 -4.87 3.93 0.24
CA VAL A 52 -6.29 4.31 0.24
C VAL A 52 -6.94 4.01 1.59
N LEU A 53 -6.72 2.82 2.15
CA LEU A 53 -7.26 2.44 3.47
C LEU A 53 -6.67 3.28 4.61
N ALA A 54 -5.43 3.73 4.48
CA ALA A 54 -4.81 4.65 5.42
C ALA A 54 -5.50 6.02 5.38
N GLY A 55 -5.75 6.55 4.18
CA GLY A 55 -6.52 7.78 3.97
C GLY A 55 -7.94 7.68 4.53
N ILE A 56 -8.63 6.55 4.30
CA ILE A 56 -9.94 6.28 4.91
C ILE A 56 -9.83 6.36 6.43
N GLY A 57 -8.84 5.69 7.02
CA GLY A 57 -8.60 5.68 8.46
C GLY A 57 -8.36 7.06 9.08
N LEU A 58 -7.64 7.96 8.38
CA LEU A 58 -7.39 9.34 8.85
C LEU A 58 -8.66 10.21 8.87
N SER A 59 -9.63 9.90 8.02
CA SER A 59 -10.91 10.61 7.94
C SER A 59 -11.96 10.10 8.92
N LEU A 60 -11.73 8.97 9.59
CA LEU A 60 -12.67 8.42 10.56
C LEU A 60 -12.50 9.08 11.93
N GLY A 61 -13.60 9.61 12.47
CA GLY A 61 -13.63 10.24 13.79
C GLY A 61 -13.16 11.70 13.76
N ARG A 62 -12.80 12.24 14.93
CA ARG A 62 -12.34 13.63 15.06
C ARG A 62 -10.83 13.71 14.77
N PRO A 63 -10.38 14.63 13.91
CA PRO A 63 -8.97 14.76 13.59
C PRO A 63 -8.17 15.24 14.80
N ASP A 64 -7.12 14.51 15.16
CA ASP A 64 -6.12 14.93 16.14
C ASP A 64 -4.78 15.09 15.42
N ARG A 65 -4.46 16.34 15.06
CA ARG A 65 -3.24 16.70 14.33
C ARG A 65 -1.98 16.26 15.07
N ALA A 66 -1.95 16.41 16.40
CA ALA A 66 -0.80 16.05 17.21
C ALA A 66 -0.62 14.52 17.29
N ALA A 67 -1.71 13.76 17.39
CA ALA A 67 -1.64 12.31 17.32
C ALA A 67 -1.15 11.82 15.94
N ILE A 68 -1.64 12.42 14.85
CA ILE A 68 -1.22 12.07 13.49
C ILE A 68 0.26 12.42 13.26
N ALA A 69 0.70 13.61 13.68
CA ALA A 69 2.09 14.02 13.57
C ALA A 69 3.04 13.09 14.36
N ARG A 70 2.67 12.68 15.58
CA ARG A 70 3.46 11.72 16.36
C ARG A 70 3.50 10.32 15.71
N ARG A 71 2.39 9.86 15.13
CA ARG A 71 2.37 8.60 14.36
C ARG A 71 3.24 8.70 13.11
N ALA A 72 3.19 9.83 12.39
CA ALA A 72 4.07 10.08 11.25
C ALA A 72 5.53 10.04 11.68
N LEU A 73 5.91 10.71 12.77
CA LEU A 73 7.28 10.67 13.31
C LEU A 73 7.70 9.23 13.68
N PHE A 74 6.84 8.48 14.35
CA PHE A 74 7.13 7.07 14.69
C PHE A 74 7.38 6.23 13.43
N LEU A 75 6.50 6.33 12.43
CA LEU A 75 6.62 5.60 11.16
C LEU A 75 7.86 6.05 10.37
N PHE A 76 8.22 7.33 10.47
CA PHE A 76 9.41 7.88 9.82
C PHE A 76 10.67 7.25 10.38
N LEU A 77 10.84 7.27 11.71
CA LEU A 77 11.99 6.69 12.39
C LEU A 77 12.05 5.17 12.18
N ALA A 78 10.91 4.48 12.28
CA ALA A 78 10.83 3.05 12.01
C ALA A 78 11.18 2.71 10.56
N GLY A 79 10.73 3.52 9.59
CA GLY A 79 11.04 3.36 8.18
C GLY A 79 12.51 3.61 7.86
N LEU A 80 13.12 4.66 8.42
CA LEU A 80 14.55 4.91 8.27
C LEU A 80 15.41 3.76 8.84
N LEU A 81 14.98 3.18 9.97
CA LEU A 81 15.64 1.98 10.50
C LEU A 81 15.40 0.76 9.59
N ASN A 82 14.19 0.60 9.05
CA ASN A 82 13.87 -0.50 8.15
C ASN A 82 14.65 -0.43 6.82
N LEU A 83 14.94 0.78 6.33
CA LEU A 83 15.77 0.97 5.13
C LEU A 83 17.19 0.43 5.28
N THR A 84 17.70 0.22 6.49
CA THR A 84 19.03 -0.41 6.68
C THR A 84 19.02 -1.92 6.47
N ILE A 85 17.83 -2.53 6.35
CA ILE A 85 17.65 -3.97 6.17
C ILE A 85 16.81 -4.30 4.92
N PHE A 86 15.97 -3.38 4.46
CA PHE A 86 15.05 -3.60 3.35
C PHE A 86 14.80 -2.31 2.57
N GLU A 87 15.33 -2.24 1.35
CA GLU A 87 15.31 -1.02 0.53
C GLU A 87 13.92 -0.61 0.04
N ALA A 88 13.01 -1.57 -0.14
CA ALA A 88 11.62 -1.29 -0.56
C ALA A 88 10.70 -0.94 0.62
N ASP A 89 11.24 -0.27 1.65
CA ASP A 89 10.46 0.21 2.80
C ASP A 89 9.32 1.14 2.36
N ILE A 90 8.13 0.93 2.94
CA ILE A 90 6.96 1.79 2.71
C ILE A 90 6.67 2.71 3.90
N LEU A 91 7.25 2.46 5.08
CA LEU A 91 6.89 3.16 6.31
C LEU A 91 7.29 4.64 6.29
N HIS A 92 8.47 4.98 5.77
CA HIS A 92 8.89 6.38 5.68
C HIS A 92 8.01 7.17 4.70
N PHE A 93 7.56 6.57 3.60
CA PHE A 93 6.58 7.18 2.70
C PHE A 93 5.24 7.41 3.40
N TYR A 94 4.77 6.45 4.22
CA TYR A 94 3.56 6.62 5.03
C TYR A 94 3.65 7.81 6.00
N ALA A 95 4.80 8.03 6.60
CA ALA A 95 5.03 9.21 7.42
C ALA A 95 4.84 10.49 6.60
N LEU A 96 5.44 10.57 5.41
CA LEU A 96 5.31 11.72 4.51
C LEU A 96 3.87 11.92 4.03
N TYR A 97 3.15 10.85 3.70
CA TYR A 97 1.72 10.89 3.39
C TYR A 97 0.91 11.48 4.55
N PHE A 98 1.17 11.05 5.78
CA PHE A 98 0.47 11.55 6.96
C PHE A 98 0.77 13.04 7.21
N LEU A 99 2.01 13.47 7.02
CA LEU A 99 2.38 14.88 7.08
C LEU A 99 1.68 15.69 5.99
N ALA A 100 1.65 15.19 4.75
CA ALA A 100 0.94 15.80 3.63
C ALA A 100 -0.57 15.90 3.87
N ALA A 101 -1.17 14.99 4.65
CA ALA A 101 -2.58 15.02 5.01
C ALA A 101 -2.93 16.06 6.10
N LEU A 102 -1.97 16.48 6.95
CA LEU A 102 -2.23 17.37 8.09
C LEU A 102 -3.00 18.66 7.74
N PRO A 103 -2.67 19.39 6.66
CA PRO A 103 -3.41 20.58 6.26
C PRO A 103 -4.83 20.28 5.78
N PHE A 104 -5.11 19.04 5.36
CA PHE A 104 -6.34 18.64 4.67
C PHE A 104 -7.34 17.89 5.56
N LEU A 105 -7.00 17.60 6.81
CA LEU A 105 -7.84 16.80 7.72
C LEU A 105 -9.27 17.34 7.85
N THR A 106 -9.42 18.67 7.89
CA THR A 106 -10.71 19.37 7.97
C THR A 106 -11.15 20.01 6.66
N ALA A 107 -10.38 19.87 5.58
CA ALA A 107 -10.71 20.44 4.28
C ALA A 107 -11.99 19.83 3.72
N SER A 108 -12.63 20.43 2.72
CA SER A 108 -13.83 19.84 2.09
C SER A 108 -13.47 18.63 1.21
N GLY A 109 -14.45 17.78 0.89
CA GLY A 109 -14.23 16.64 -0.02
C GLY A 109 -13.74 17.07 -1.42
N ARG A 110 -14.14 18.26 -1.88
CA ARG A 110 -13.67 18.80 -3.17
C ARG A 110 -12.18 19.16 -3.13
N VAL A 111 -11.72 19.76 -2.03
CA VAL A 111 -10.31 20.12 -1.85
C VAL A 111 -9.42 18.87 -1.83
N LEU A 112 -9.88 17.75 -1.25
CA LEU A 112 -9.15 16.48 -1.31
C LEU A 112 -8.97 15.96 -2.74
N LEU A 113 -10.01 16.08 -3.58
CA LEU A 113 -9.90 15.68 -4.99
C LEU A 113 -8.93 16.59 -5.74
N TRP A 114 -8.97 17.90 -5.50
CA TRP A 114 -7.99 18.82 -6.07
C TRP A 114 -6.56 18.54 -5.60
N ALA A 115 -6.37 18.17 -4.32
CA ALA A 115 -5.07 17.75 -3.81
C ALA A 115 -4.56 16.48 -4.51
N ALA A 116 -5.44 15.49 -4.71
CA ALA A 116 -5.09 14.27 -5.46
C ALA A 116 -4.73 14.56 -6.93
N CYS A 117 -5.48 15.44 -7.59
CA CYS A 117 -5.14 15.89 -8.95
C CYS A 117 -3.81 16.67 -8.96
N GLY A 118 -3.56 17.53 -7.96
CA GLY A 118 -2.32 18.29 -7.84
C GLY A 118 -1.11 17.38 -7.68
N THR A 119 -1.19 16.34 -6.84
CA THR A 119 -0.09 15.36 -6.69
C THR A 119 0.15 14.57 -7.96
N LEU A 120 -0.92 14.23 -8.70
CA LEU A 120 -0.84 13.56 -9.99
C LEU A 120 -0.13 14.43 -11.04
N LEU A 121 -0.53 15.71 -11.14
CA LEU A 121 0.09 16.67 -12.05
C LEU A 121 1.55 16.96 -11.69
N ALA A 122 1.87 17.04 -10.41
CA ALA A 122 3.26 17.18 -9.95
C ALA A 122 4.12 15.97 -10.33
N GLY A 123 3.61 14.75 -10.12
CA GLY A 123 4.28 13.51 -10.53
C GLY A 123 4.48 13.44 -12.04
N LEU A 124 3.43 13.74 -12.81
CA LEU A 124 3.50 13.80 -14.28
C LEU A 124 4.53 14.84 -14.76
N THR A 125 4.52 16.04 -14.18
CA THR A 125 5.50 17.08 -14.52
C THR A 125 6.91 16.62 -14.19
N GLY A 126 7.10 15.94 -13.05
CA GLY A 126 8.37 15.32 -12.70
C GLY A 126 8.82 14.31 -13.75
N LEU A 127 7.95 13.40 -14.20
CA LEU A 127 8.28 12.40 -15.21
C LEU A 127 8.67 13.01 -16.57
N LEU A 128 8.15 14.20 -16.89
CA LEU A 128 8.45 14.89 -18.14
C LEU A 128 9.73 15.75 -18.09
N VAL A 129 10.15 16.19 -16.88
CA VAL A 129 11.21 17.20 -16.71
C VAL A 129 12.45 16.63 -16.04
N LEU A 130 12.30 15.60 -15.21
CA LEU A 130 13.37 15.02 -14.40
C LEU A 130 13.66 13.59 -14.87
N ASP A 131 14.92 13.20 -14.75
CA ASP A 131 15.35 11.82 -14.99
C ASP A 131 14.86 10.91 -13.85
N TYR A 132 13.98 9.96 -14.15
CA TYR A 132 13.47 9.01 -13.15
C TYR A 132 14.53 7.99 -12.71
N GLU A 133 15.47 7.63 -13.59
CA GLU A 133 16.47 6.59 -13.36
C GLU A 133 17.66 7.06 -12.53
N ALA A 134 17.87 8.38 -12.43
CA ALA A 134 18.98 8.93 -11.66
C ALA A 134 19.06 8.38 -10.23
N HIS A 135 20.27 7.97 -9.85
CA HIS A 135 20.67 7.32 -8.59
C HIS A 135 20.19 5.87 -8.40
N TRP A 136 19.39 5.30 -9.32
CA TRP A 136 19.02 3.89 -9.24
C TRP A 136 20.06 2.96 -9.86
N ASN A 137 20.32 1.84 -9.17
CA ASN A 137 20.83 0.64 -9.80
C ASN A 137 19.73 -0.42 -9.81
N TRP A 138 19.10 -0.62 -10.97
CA TRP A 138 17.99 -1.55 -11.15
C TRP A 138 18.40 -3.03 -11.15
N GLU A 139 19.69 -3.34 -11.34
CA GLU A 139 20.19 -4.72 -11.25
C GLU A 139 20.22 -5.20 -9.80
N THR A 140 20.66 -4.33 -8.89
CA THR A 140 20.77 -4.63 -7.46
C THR A 140 19.59 -4.10 -6.65
N LEU A 141 18.68 -3.35 -7.29
CA LEU A 141 17.56 -2.64 -6.67
C LEU A 141 18.01 -1.69 -5.55
N THR A 142 19.16 -1.03 -5.75
CA THR A 142 19.77 -0.12 -4.76
C THR A 142 19.69 1.35 -5.15
N TYR A 143 19.51 2.24 -4.16
CA TYR A 143 19.48 3.70 -4.36
C TYR A 143 20.77 4.38 -3.87
N ALA A 144 21.52 4.98 -4.79
CA ALA A 144 22.73 5.74 -4.48
C ALA A 144 22.40 7.06 -3.76
N ASP A 145 23.28 7.47 -2.85
CA ASP A 145 23.21 8.77 -2.15
C ASP A 145 21.91 9.06 -1.39
N PHE A 146 21.13 8.03 -1.04
CA PHE A 146 19.88 8.16 -0.29
C PHE A 146 20.03 9.00 0.99
N TRP A 147 21.16 8.85 1.69
CA TRP A 147 21.42 9.52 2.97
C TRP A 147 21.85 10.99 2.83
N THR A 148 21.99 11.49 1.60
CA THR A 148 22.15 12.93 1.34
C THR A 148 20.79 13.63 1.35
N ILE A 149 20.77 14.93 1.60
CA ILE A 149 19.50 15.70 1.58
C ILE A 149 18.86 15.64 0.18
N GLU A 150 19.66 15.79 -0.87
CA GLU A 150 19.18 15.75 -2.26
C GLU A 150 18.63 14.36 -2.62
N GLY A 151 19.40 13.30 -2.38
CA GLY A 151 18.99 11.92 -2.68
C GLY A 151 17.74 11.52 -1.90
N PHE A 152 17.67 11.84 -0.60
CA PHE A 152 16.49 11.60 0.21
C PHE A 152 15.24 12.30 -0.35
N LEU A 153 15.35 13.58 -0.73
CA LEU A 153 14.22 14.34 -1.29
C LEU A 153 13.80 13.81 -2.65
N ARG A 154 14.75 13.49 -3.54
CA ARG A 154 14.45 12.93 -4.86
C ARG A 154 13.76 11.57 -4.74
N HIS A 155 14.31 10.67 -3.93
CA HIS A 155 13.72 9.36 -3.65
C HIS A 155 12.33 9.51 -3.03
N SER A 156 12.22 10.29 -1.96
CA SER A 156 10.98 10.39 -1.19
C SER A 156 9.83 11.03 -1.97
N PHE A 157 10.12 12.04 -2.80
CA PHE A 157 9.08 12.84 -3.44
C PHE A 157 8.86 12.50 -4.92
N PHE A 158 9.82 11.87 -5.61
CA PHE A 158 9.76 11.71 -7.06
C PHE A 158 10.05 10.30 -7.57
N ASN A 159 11.21 9.72 -7.29
CA ASN A 159 11.64 8.48 -7.95
C ASN A 159 11.86 7.26 -7.04
N GLY A 160 11.40 7.30 -5.79
CA GLY A 160 11.45 6.14 -4.90
C GLY A 160 10.50 5.01 -5.31
N TRP A 161 10.40 3.96 -4.47
CA TRP A 161 9.42 2.87 -4.68
C TRP A 161 7.96 3.35 -4.62
N HIS A 162 7.68 4.32 -3.72
CA HIS A 162 6.33 4.84 -3.48
C HIS A 162 6.37 6.37 -3.27
N PRO A 163 6.81 7.16 -4.27
CA PRO A 163 7.13 8.57 -4.08
C PRO A 163 5.88 9.40 -3.75
N VAL A 164 6.02 10.43 -2.91
CA VAL A 164 4.93 11.34 -2.52
C VAL A 164 4.14 11.83 -3.73
N PHE A 165 4.85 12.22 -4.79
CA PHE A 165 4.24 12.52 -6.07
C PHE A 165 4.46 11.36 -7.03
N PRO A 166 3.41 10.68 -7.52
CA PRO A 166 1.98 10.99 -7.36
C PRO A 166 1.24 10.20 -6.27
N TRP A 167 1.87 9.32 -5.49
CA TRP A 167 1.15 8.36 -4.62
C TRP A 167 0.27 8.99 -3.52
N ALA A 168 0.56 10.22 -3.10
CA ALA A 168 -0.31 10.95 -2.17
C ALA A 168 -1.75 11.11 -2.72
N ALA A 169 -1.96 10.97 -4.03
CA ALA A 169 -3.29 10.86 -4.65
C ALA A 169 -4.15 9.75 -4.02
N PHE A 170 -3.57 8.57 -3.76
CA PHE A 170 -4.27 7.45 -3.13
C PHE A 170 -4.73 7.81 -1.72
N LEU A 171 -3.89 8.50 -0.96
CA LEU A 171 -4.21 8.93 0.39
C LEU A 171 -5.37 9.93 0.39
N PHE A 172 -5.29 10.97 -0.45
CA PHE A 172 -6.34 11.98 -0.54
C PHE A 172 -7.67 11.40 -1.05
N LEU A 173 -7.61 10.48 -2.00
CA LEU A 173 -8.78 9.71 -2.44
C LEU A 173 -9.37 8.88 -1.29
N GLY A 174 -8.53 8.18 -0.54
CA GLY A 174 -8.93 7.46 0.66
C GLY A 174 -9.60 8.36 1.69
N MET A 175 -9.03 9.54 1.96
CA MET A 175 -9.63 10.53 2.86
C MET A 175 -10.99 10.99 2.37
N ARG A 176 -11.18 11.16 1.05
CA ARG A 176 -12.47 11.54 0.46
C ARG A 176 -13.52 10.46 0.65
N VAL A 177 -13.12 9.20 0.48
CA VAL A 177 -13.98 8.02 0.64
C VAL A 177 -14.33 7.79 2.11
N GLY A 178 -13.38 7.97 3.04
CA GLY A 178 -13.61 7.82 4.48
C GLY A 178 -14.61 8.81 5.08
N ARG A 179 -15.01 9.84 4.32
CA ARG A 179 -16.07 10.80 4.69
C ARG A 179 -17.44 10.44 4.13
N LEU A 180 -17.55 9.39 3.31
CA LEU A 180 -18.81 8.83 2.87
C LEU A 180 -19.37 7.89 3.96
N ASP A 181 -20.67 7.62 3.91
CA ASP A 181 -21.27 6.59 4.75
C ASP A 181 -20.91 5.19 4.22
N LEU A 182 -19.79 4.65 4.68
CA LEU A 182 -19.27 3.34 4.26
C LEU A 182 -20.16 2.16 4.69
N ALA A 183 -21.09 2.37 5.63
CA ALA A 183 -22.09 1.36 6.00
C ALA A 183 -23.24 1.29 4.99
N SER A 184 -23.45 2.35 4.20
CA SER A 184 -24.50 2.40 3.18
C SER A 184 -24.19 1.45 2.02
N ARG A 185 -25.12 0.52 1.74
CA ARG A 185 -25.02 -0.38 0.58
C ARG A 185 -24.91 0.39 -0.74
N ARG A 186 -25.54 1.57 -0.83
CA ARG A 186 -25.42 2.44 -2.01
C ARG A 186 -23.96 2.85 -2.22
N VAL A 187 -23.29 3.35 -1.18
CA VAL A 187 -21.88 3.77 -1.25
C VAL A 187 -20.99 2.58 -1.64
N GLN A 188 -21.18 1.41 -1.01
CA GLN A 188 -20.42 0.20 -1.30
C GLN A 188 -20.53 -0.21 -2.78
N VAL A 189 -21.75 -0.22 -3.34
CA VAL A 189 -21.97 -0.54 -4.76
C VAL A 189 -21.35 0.52 -5.67
N HIS A 190 -21.43 1.80 -5.32
CA HIS A 190 -20.80 2.87 -6.11
C HIS A 190 -19.26 2.77 -6.10
N LEU A 191 -18.66 2.37 -4.97
CA LEU A 191 -17.21 2.11 -4.90
C LEU A 191 -16.81 0.96 -5.83
N VAL A 192 -17.61 -0.10 -5.90
CA VAL A 192 -17.39 -1.22 -6.84
C VAL A 192 -17.49 -0.77 -8.29
N ILE A 193 -18.62 -0.16 -8.67
CA ILE A 193 -18.89 0.23 -10.06
C ILE A 193 -17.88 1.26 -10.56
N TRP A 194 -17.71 2.37 -9.82
CA TRP A 194 -16.78 3.42 -10.23
C TRP A 194 -15.32 3.00 -10.07
N GLY A 195 -15.01 2.12 -9.11
CA GLY A 195 -13.70 1.52 -8.97
C GLY A 195 -13.33 0.67 -10.18
N ILE A 196 -14.21 -0.25 -10.60
CA ILE A 196 -14.01 -1.06 -11.81
C ILE A 196 -13.90 -0.18 -13.04
N ALA A 197 -14.78 0.81 -13.19
CA ALA A 197 -14.73 1.74 -14.32
C ALA A 197 -13.39 2.48 -14.39
N ALA A 198 -12.91 3.03 -13.27
CA ALA A 198 -11.59 3.67 -13.21
C ALA A 198 -10.45 2.69 -13.48
N ALA A 199 -10.51 1.46 -12.96
CA ALA A 199 -9.51 0.43 -13.19
C ALA A 199 -9.37 0.10 -14.69
N VAL A 200 -10.50 -0.09 -15.37
CA VAL A 200 -10.56 -0.37 -16.81
C VAL A 200 -10.11 0.85 -17.61
N LEU A 201 -10.67 2.03 -17.35
CA LEU A 201 -10.33 3.26 -18.08
C LEU A 201 -8.85 3.63 -17.94
N GLY A 202 -8.25 3.41 -16.77
CA GLY A 202 -6.81 3.58 -16.56
C GLY A 202 -5.96 2.59 -17.34
N ALA A 203 -6.46 1.38 -17.62
CA ALA A 203 -5.72 0.38 -18.39
C ALA A 203 -5.89 0.51 -19.92
N LEU A 204 -6.91 1.23 -20.40
CA LEU A 204 -7.19 1.36 -21.83
C LEU A 204 -6.03 1.96 -22.65
N PRO A 205 -5.34 3.04 -22.23
CA PRO A 205 -4.32 3.68 -23.05
C PRO A 205 -3.17 2.76 -23.44
N GLN A 206 -2.77 1.84 -22.55
CA GLN A 206 -1.74 0.83 -22.80
C GLN A 206 -2.05 -0.03 -24.04
N LEU A 207 -3.31 -0.17 -24.44
CA LEU A 207 -3.71 -0.96 -25.62
C LEU A 207 -3.51 -0.20 -26.94
N PHE A 208 -3.52 1.13 -26.91
CA PHE A 208 -3.54 1.97 -28.11
C PHE A 208 -2.25 2.77 -28.31
N VAL A 209 -1.52 3.08 -27.23
CA VAL A 209 -0.25 3.81 -27.30
C VAL A 209 0.88 2.81 -27.53
N GLN A 210 1.51 2.91 -28.70
CA GLN A 210 2.66 2.08 -29.11
C GLN A 210 3.92 2.92 -29.33
N ASP A 211 3.83 4.24 -29.12
CA ASP A 211 4.96 5.16 -29.23
C ASP A 211 5.97 4.87 -28.11
N PRO A 212 7.24 4.53 -28.42
CA PRO A 212 8.26 4.23 -27.41
C PRO A 212 8.47 5.35 -26.38
N GLU A 213 8.25 6.62 -26.74
CA GLU A 213 8.44 7.74 -25.80
C GLU A 213 7.27 7.89 -24.82
N LEU A 214 6.09 7.35 -25.17
CA LEU A 214 4.85 7.51 -24.40
C LEU A 214 4.36 6.19 -23.78
N ILE A 215 4.99 5.06 -24.12
CA ILE A 215 4.54 3.73 -23.70
C ILE A 215 4.54 3.57 -22.18
N ASP A 216 5.59 4.05 -21.52
CA ASP A 216 5.70 4.00 -20.05
C ASP A 216 4.68 4.92 -19.38
N LEU A 217 4.38 6.05 -20.00
CA LEU A 217 3.37 6.96 -19.49
C LEU A 217 1.95 6.37 -19.60
N ALA A 218 1.69 5.64 -20.70
CA ALA A 218 0.43 4.95 -20.98
C ALA A 218 0.28 3.61 -20.22
N ALA A 219 1.38 3.07 -19.69
CA ALA A 219 1.40 1.81 -18.97
C ALA A 219 0.72 1.89 -17.60
N THR A 220 0.46 0.71 -17.04
CA THR A 220 -0.07 0.54 -15.68
C THR A 220 0.91 -0.18 -14.75
N SER A 221 2.21 -0.08 -15.06
CA SER A 221 3.31 -0.45 -14.16
C SER A 221 3.38 0.52 -12.99
N ALA A 222 3.84 0.02 -11.83
CA ALA A 222 3.95 0.85 -10.63
C ALA A 222 5.16 1.79 -10.64
N ILE A 223 6.14 1.49 -11.50
CA ILE A 223 7.43 2.16 -11.59
C ILE A 223 7.77 2.31 -13.09
N PRO A 224 7.97 3.53 -13.61
CA PRO A 224 7.58 4.79 -12.97
C PRO A 224 6.05 4.89 -12.77
N PRO A 225 5.55 5.53 -11.69
CA PRO A 225 4.12 5.63 -11.42
C PRO A 225 3.44 6.69 -12.32
N GLY A 226 3.08 6.30 -13.54
CA GLY A 226 2.37 7.14 -14.51
C GLY A 226 0.92 7.48 -14.09
N PRO A 227 0.27 8.44 -14.77
CA PRO A 227 -1.07 8.87 -14.41
C PRO A 227 -2.12 7.76 -14.56
N PHE A 228 -1.95 6.90 -15.57
CA PHE A 228 -2.84 5.79 -15.85
C PHE A 228 -2.69 4.64 -14.85
N TYR A 229 -1.47 4.39 -14.36
CA TYR A 229 -1.24 3.54 -13.19
C TYR A 229 -2.01 4.05 -11.97
N ILE A 230 -1.92 5.34 -11.64
CA ILE A 230 -2.62 5.92 -10.48
C ILE A 230 -4.13 5.76 -10.60
N ILE A 231 -4.70 6.04 -11.78
CA ILE A 231 -6.14 5.85 -12.02
C ILE A 231 -6.52 4.37 -11.90
N ALA A 232 -5.75 3.48 -12.52
CA ALA A 232 -6.05 2.05 -12.54
C ALA A 232 -5.98 1.44 -11.13
N ALA A 233 -4.89 1.69 -10.41
CA ALA A 233 -4.66 1.19 -9.06
C ALA A 233 -5.63 1.79 -8.03
N ALA A 234 -5.98 3.08 -8.16
CA ALA A 234 -7.01 3.70 -7.35
C ALA A 234 -8.37 3.03 -7.59
N GLY A 235 -8.71 2.78 -8.86
CA GLY A 235 -9.92 2.06 -9.24
C GLY A 235 -9.98 0.67 -8.61
N SER A 236 -8.91 -0.13 -8.73
CA SER A 236 -8.80 -1.44 -8.10
C SER A 236 -8.95 -1.36 -6.58
N ALA A 237 -8.31 -0.40 -5.92
CA ALA A 237 -8.41 -0.21 -4.47
C ALA A 237 -9.85 0.13 -4.03
N LEU A 238 -10.55 1.01 -4.75
CA LEU A 238 -11.95 1.34 -4.47
C LEU A 238 -12.86 0.14 -4.70
N ALA A 239 -12.64 -0.62 -5.77
CA ALA A 239 -13.43 -1.80 -6.09
C ALA A 239 -13.30 -2.88 -5.02
N VAL A 240 -12.07 -3.19 -4.60
CA VAL A 240 -11.80 -4.15 -3.52
C VAL A 240 -12.40 -3.68 -2.21
N THR A 241 -12.20 -2.40 -1.85
CA THR A 241 -12.78 -1.83 -0.61
C THR A 241 -14.30 -1.93 -0.61
N GLY A 242 -14.97 -1.54 -1.70
CA GLY A 242 -16.42 -1.63 -1.84
C GLY A 242 -16.94 -3.06 -1.77
N LEU A 243 -16.25 -4.00 -2.43
CA LEU A 243 -16.61 -5.42 -2.45
C LEU A 243 -16.50 -6.04 -1.06
N VAL A 244 -15.38 -5.81 -0.37
CA VAL A 244 -15.15 -6.36 0.97
C VAL A 244 -16.14 -5.76 1.97
N LEU A 245 -16.44 -4.47 1.89
CA LEU A 245 -17.49 -3.86 2.72
C LEU A 245 -18.87 -4.46 2.45
N ALA A 246 -19.20 -4.76 1.20
CA ALA A 246 -20.49 -5.36 0.83
C ALA A 246 -20.64 -6.82 1.29
N ILE A 247 -19.54 -7.58 1.33
CA ILE A 247 -19.50 -9.00 1.74
C ILE A 247 -19.31 -9.16 3.26
N ALA A 248 -18.72 -8.18 3.95
CA ALA A 248 -18.45 -8.25 5.38
C ALA A 248 -19.64 -8.70 6.24
N PRO A 249 -20.89 -8.21 6.05
CA PRO A 249 -22.03 -8.68 6.83
C PRO A 249 -22.34 -10.18 6.65
N ALA A 250 -22.04 -10.76 5.49
CA ALA A 250 -22.20 -12.20 5.27
C ALA A 250 -21.09 -12.99 5.97
N LEU A 251 -19.86 -12.49 5.95
CA LEU A 251 -18.73 -13.07 6.69
C LEU A 251 -18.94 -13.00 8.21
N ASP A 252 -19.56 -11.93 8.69
CA ASP A 252 -19.96 -11.77 10.10
C ASP A 252 -20.96 -12.86 10.50
N LYS A 253 -22.01 -13.07 9.68
CA LYS A 253 -23.00 -14.13 9.90
C LYS A 253 -22.39 -15.53 9.85
N ALA A 254 -21.36 -15.73 9.05
CA ALA A 254 -20.63 -17.00 8.95
C ALA A 254 -19.59 -17.19 10.08
N GLY A 255 -19.36 -16.20 10.94
CA GLY A 255 -18.32 -16.26 11.98
C GLY A 255 -16.89 -16.16 11.46
N LEU A 256 -16.71 -15.82 10.17
CA LEU A 256 -15.40 -15.75 9.51
C LEU A 256 -14.78 -14.35 9.53
N ALA A 257 -15.58 -13.32 9.77
CA ALA A 257 -15.10 -11.94 9.68
C ALA A 257 -13.97 -11.63 10.66
N GLU A 258 -14.04 -12.13 11.90
CA GLU A 258 -13.01 -11.85 12.91
C GLU A 258 -11.66 -12.52 12.58
N TRP A 259 -11.70 -13.73 12.00
CA TRP A 259 -10.51 -14.43 11.49
C TRP A 259 -9.78 -13.62 10.42
N LEU A 260 -10.54 -12.95 9.55
CA LEU A 260 -9.99 -12.15 8.45
C LEU A 260 -9.67 -10.70 8.86
N ALA A 261 -10.37 -10.16 9.86
CA ALA A 261 -10.19 -8.80 10.33
C ALA A 261 -9.04 -8.68 11.35
N ALA A 262 -8.85 -9.68 12.23
CA ALA A 262 -7.81 -9.65 13.26
C ALA A 262 -6.39 -9.40 12.74
N PRO A 263 -5.94 -10.05 11.64
CA PRO A 263 -4.64 -9.79 11.05
C PRO A 263 -4.53 -8.36 10.52
N GLY A 264 -5.59 -7.86 9.87
CA GLY A 264 -5.64 -6.50 9.35
C GLY A 264 -5.53 -5.40 10.40
N ARG A 265 -5.87 -5.68 11.67
CA ARG A 265 -5.64 -4.75 12.79
C ARG A 265 -4.19 -4.70 13.26
N GLN A 266 -3.39 -5.65 12.81
CA GLN A 266 -1.98 -5.86 13.19
C GLN A 266 -1.06 -5.68 11.98
N ALA A 267 -1.47 -4.85 11.01
CA ALA A 267 -0.79 -4.67 9.74
C ALA A 267 0.65 -4.15 9.85
N LEU A 268 0.97 -3.30 10.84
CA LEU A 268 2.33 -2.80 11.06
C LEU A 268 3.22 -3.92 11.64
N SER A 269 2.69 -4.69 12.58
CA SER A 269 3.41 -5.86 13.12
C SER A 269 3.64 -6.93 12.05
N LEU A 270 2.63 -7.19 11.22
CA LEU A 270 2.73 -8.08 10.08
C LEU A 270 3.70 -7.56 9.01
N TYR A 271 3.74 -6.25 8.80
CA TYR A 271 4.71 -5.62 7.92
C TYR A 271 6.14 -5.84 8.42
N ALA A 272 6.44 -5.65 9.70
CA ALA A 272 7.77 -6.00 10.20
C ALA A 272 8.06 -7.51 10.12
N ALA A 273 7.05 -8.35 10.41
CA ALA A 273 7.19 -9.81 10.40
C ALA A 273 7.46 -10.37 8.99
N HIS A 274 6.85 -9.86 7.92
CA HIS A 274 7.11 -10.38 6.57
C HIS A 274 8.54 -10.07 6.09
N ILE A 275 9.16 -9.01 6.61
CA ILE A 275 10.56 -8.68 6.33
C ILE A 275 11.47 -9.56 7.19
N LEU A 276 11.38 -9.40 8.51
CA LEU A 276 12.32 -10.01 9.45
C LEU A 276 12.18 -11.53 9.56
N LEU A 277 10.94 -12.03 9.58
CA LEU A 277 10.65 -13.46 9.73
C LEU A 277 10.37 -14.11 8.38
N GLY A 278 9.62 -13.44 7.51
CA GLY A 278 9.30 -13.96 6.18
C GLY A 278 10.52 -14.05 5.28
N MET A 279 11.02 -12.91 4.81
CA MET A 279 12.21 -12.86 3.95
C MET A 279 13.47 -13.31 4.69
N GLY A 280 13.66 -12.94 5.96
CA GLY A 280 14.81 -13.38 6.74
C GLY A 280 14.92 -14.90 6.90
N THR A 281 13.80 -15.64 6.96
CA THR A 281 13.88 -17.11 6.97
C THR A 281 14.21 -17.69 5.59
N LEU A 282 13.66 -17.13 4.51
CA LEU A 282 14.01 -17.53 3.15
C LEU A 282 15.50 -17.27 2.87
N GLU A 283 16.03 -16.13 3.34
CA GLU A 283 17.44 -15.77 3.23
C GLU A 283 18.32 -16.76 4.00
N ALA A 284 17.99 -17.06 5.26
CA ALA A 284 18.73 -18.01 6.09
C ALA A 284 18.73 -19.43 5.50
N MET A 285 17.72 -19.78 4.72
CA MET A 285 17.63 -21.05 3.98
C MET A 285 18.34 -21.02 2.62
N GLY A 286 18.92 -19.88 2.22
CA GLY A 286 19.58 -19.71 0.93
C GLY A 286 18.61 -19.73 -0.26
N LEU A 287 17.34 -19.34 -0.06
CA LEU A 287 16.28 -19.41 -1.06
C LEU A 287 16.01 -18.08 -1.79
N LEU A 288 16.79 -17.03 -1.48
CA LEU A 288 16.70 -15.71 -2.13
C LEU A 288 17.80 -15.51 -3.19
N ASP A 289 18.02 -16.53 -4.02
CA ASP A 289 19.12 -16.61 -5.00
C ASP A 289 18.64 -16.77 -6.45
N GLY A 290 17.33 -16.62 -6.71
CA GLY A 290 16.74 -16.84 -8.03
C GLY A 290 16.49 -18.31 -8.38
N SER A 291 16.85 -19.27 -7.52
CA SER A 291 16.70 -20.71 -7.81
C SER A 291 15.26 -21.23 -7.70
N LEU A 292 14.37 -20.46 -7.05
CA LEU A 292 12.99 -20.86 -6.82
C LEU A 292 12.12 -20.76 -8.07
N THR A 293 11.20 -21.71 -8.23
CA THR A 293 10.14 -21.62 -9.24
C THR A 293 9.02 -20.69 -8.78
N THR A 294 8.29 -20.09 -9.73
CA THR A 294 7.10 -19.26 -9.46
C THR A 294 6.10 -19.95 -8.53
N SER A 295 5.85 -21.25 -8.72
CA SER A 295 4.93 -22.03 -7.89
C SER A 295 5.41 -22.20 -6.45
N ARG A 296 6.72 -22.39 -6.22
CA ARG A 296 7.28 -22.58 -4.89
C ARG A 296 7.25 -21.28 -4.09
N ILE A 297 7.69 -20.17 -4.69
CA ILE A 297 7.67 -18.87 -3.99
C ILE A 297 6.25 -18.40 -3.69
N PHE A 298 5.31 -18.66 -4.60
CA PHE A 298 3.89 -18.41 -4.36
C PHE A 298 3.34 -19.28 -3.22
N GLY A 299 3.72 -20.56 -3.17
CA GLY A 299 3.39 -21.46 -2.07
C GLY A 299 3.92 -20.98 -0.71
N PHE A 300 5.18 -20.54 -0.65
CA PHE A 300 5.76 -19.94 0.56
C PHE A 300 5.02 -18.67 0.98
N SER A 301 4.66 -17.82 0.02
CA SER A 301 3.89 -16.58 0.27
C SER A 301 2.51 -16.89 0.87
N LEU A 302 1.79 -17.86 0.31
CA LEU A 302 0.49 -18.29 0.85
C LEU A 302 0.63 -18.93 2.23
N GLY A 303 1.63 -19.78 2.43
CA GLY A 303 1.94 -20.39 3.72
C GLY A 303 2.22 -19.34 4.79
N PHE A 304 3.02 -18.32 4.46
CA PHE A 304 3.31 -17.20 5.34
C PHE A 304 2.05 -16.38 5.67
N CYS A 305 1.19 -16.12 4.68
CA CYS A 305 -0.08 -15.41 4.91
C CYS A 305 -1.03 -16.21 5.81
N ALA A 306 -1.15 -17.52 5.60
CA ALA A 306 -1.99 -18.40 6.41
C ALA A 306 -1.47 -18.52 7.86
N LEU A 307 -0.16 -18.68 8.03
CA LEU A 307 0.48 -18.69 9.34
C LEU A 307 0.29 -17.35 10.06
N SER A 308 0.51 -16.24 9.36
CA SER A 308 0.28 -14.87 9.86
C SER A 308 -1.17 -14.68 10.32
N MET A 309 -2.15 -15.15 9.54
CA MET A 309 -3.55 -15.10 9.90
C MET A 309 -3.83 -15.85 11.22
N LEU A 310 -3.34 -17.08 11.34
CA LEU A 310 -3.51 -17.90 12.53
C LEU A 310 -2.86 -17.26 13.77
N LEU A 311 -1.60 -16.86 13.66
CA LEU A 311 -0.83 -16.31 14.78
C LEU A 311 -1.41 -14.98 15.26
N THR A 312 -1.79 -14.09 14.35
CA THR A 312 -2.39 -12.80 14.73
C THR A 312 -3.79 -12.96 15.27
N TRP A 313 -4.56 -13.95 14.80
CA TRP A 313 -5.84 -14.30 15.40
C TRP A 313 -5.65 -14.81 16.84
N ILE A 314 -4.73 -15.75 17.07
CA ILE A 314 -4.39 -16.22 18.43
C ILE A 314 -3.94 -15.05 19.32
N TRP A 315 -3.06 -14.18 18.81
CA TRP A 315 -2.61 -12.99 19.54
C TRP A 315 -3.77 -12.08 19.95
N SER A 316 -4.78 -11.94 19.08
CA SER A 316 -5.95 -11.09 19.34
C SER A 316 -6.86 -11.58 20.46
N ILE A 317 -6.74 -12.86 20.86
CA ILE A 317 -7.43 -13.41 22.03
C ILE A 317 -6.86 -12.82 23.32
N PHE A 318 -5.55 -12.60 23.37
CA PHE A 318 -4.84 -12.14 24.59
C PHE A 318 -4.60 -10.63 24.61
N PHE A 319 -4.41 -10.01 23.44
CA PHE A 319 -4.02 -8.59 23.33
C PHE A 319 -4.91 -7.81 22.38
N LYS A 320 -5.17 -6.54 22.73
CA LYS A 320 -6.03 -5.63 21.94
C LYS A 320 -5.36 -5.11 20.65
N ARG A 321 -4.03 -5.15 20.57
CA ARG A 321 -3.20 -4.57 19.50
C ARG A 321 -2.03 -5.50 19.22
N GLY A 322 -1.53 -5.46 17.99
CA GLY A 322 -0.25 -6.11 17.66
C GLY A 322 0.91 -5.44 18.40
N PRO A 323 2.07 -6.11 18.50
CA PRO A 323 3.22 -5.59 19.24
C PRO A 323 3.65 -4.18 18.81
N LEU A 324 3.83 -3.92 17.52
CA LEU A 324 4.26 -2.62 17.01
C LEU A 324 3.13 -1.58 17.05
N GLU A 325 1.88 -1.99 16.87
CA GLU A 325 0.74 -1.10 17.06
C GLU A 325 0.60 -0.66 18.53
N ALA A 326 0.90 -1.55 19.47
CA ALA A 326 0.93 -1.24 20.90
C ALA A 326 2.08 -0.28 21.22
N LEU A 327 3.28 -0.52 20.67
CA LEU A 327 4.45 0.35 20.85
C LEU A 327 4.18 1.76 20.28
N MET A 328 3.66 1.85 19.05
CA MET A 328 3.27 3.12 18.44
C MET A 328 2.18 3.81 19.27
N HIS A 329 1.18 3.07 19.75
CA HIS A 329 0.15 3.68 20.59
C HIS A 329 0.76 4.28 21.86
N TRP A 330 1.63 3.53 22.55
CA TRP A 330 2.28 3.98 23.78
C TRP A 330 3.16 5.22 23.57
N SER A 331 3.99 5.24 22.53
CA SER A 331 4.86 6.38 22.21
C SER A 331 4.10 7.62 21.74
N THR A 332 2.88 7.44 21.21
CA THR A 332 2.05 8.53 20.68
C THR A 332 0.89 8.92 21.60
N SER A 333 0.72 8.28 22.77
CA SER A 333 -0.32 8.63 23.75
C SER A 333 0.29 9.42 24.92
N PHE A 334 0.50 10.72 24.73
CA PHE A 334 0.75 11.64 25.85
C PHE A 334 -0.59 12.08 26.49
N PRO A 335 -0.71 12.10 27.83
CA PRO A 335 -1.84 12.72 28.49
C PRO A 335 -1.91 14.21 28.08
N ARG A 336 -3.12 14.67 27.79
CA ARG A 336 -3.38 16.10 27.50
C ARG A 336 -3.39 16.90 28.79
#